data_AF-A0A923XP66-F1
#
_entry.id   AF-A0A923XP66-F1
#
_cell.length_a   1.000
_cell.length_b   1.000
_cell.length_c   1.000
_cell.angle_alpha   90.00
_cell.angle_beta   90.00
_cell.angle_gamma   90.00
#
_symmetry.space_group_name_H-M   'P 1'
#
loop_
_entity.id
_entity.type
_entity.pdbx_description
1 polymer ?
#
loop_
_entity_poly.entity_id
_entity_poly.type
_entity_poly.pdbx_seq_one_letter_code
_entity_poly.pdbx_strand_id
1 'polypeptide(L)'
;MRKKIPQITEELSDLKILLKKESKSWIKQRVQMLYLLKSKQVSTILEISSILAVNRNTVGRWLALYEKGNIEFLIEMRKPKGRSLSIPLNVLEKLRDELKSEKSFESYKDIQSWLKKEHDLDIPYKTVHKIVRYRLLGKIKKTKTSSGKNKINKSIKIS
;
A
#
# COMPACT_ATOMS: atom_id res chain seq x y z
N MET A 1 24.50 -10.22 12.75
CA MET A 1 25.46 -9.35 12.03
C MET A 1 25.56 -8.00 12.73
N ARG A 2 26.78 -7.48 12.95
CA ARG A 2 26.98 -6.09 13.36
C ARG A 2 26.67 -5.20 12.16
N LYS A 3 25.64 -4.36 12.24
CA LYS A 3 25.39 -3.35 11.20
C LYS A 3 26.31 -2.16 11.45
N LYS A 4 26.94 -1.66 10.39
CA LYS A 4 27.77 -0.45 10.44
C LYS A 4 26.86 0.76 10.66
N ILE A 5 27.36 1.75 11.38
CA ILE A 5 26.67 3.02 11.56
C ILE A 5 27.07 3.93 10.38
N PRO A 6 26.10 4.49 9.63
CA PRO A 6 26.37 5.40 8.53
C PRO A 6 26.92 6.74 9.04
N GLN A 7 27.60 7.46 8.15
CA GLN A 7 27.99 8.85 8.42
C GLN A 7 26.74 9.73 8.34
N ILE A 8 26.51 10.54 9.38
CA ILE A 8 25.34 11.40 9.47
C ILE A 8 25.65 12.75 8.82
N THR A 9 24.91 13.07 7.77
CA THR A 9 25.08 14.27 6.96
C THR A 9 24.47 15.51 7.58
N GLU A 10 23.40 15.37 8.37
CA GLU A 10 22.73 16.52 9.00
C GLU A 10 23.56 17.11 10.13
N GLU A 11 23.44 18.43 10.28
CA GLU A 11 24.07 19.16 11.37
C GLU A 11 23.32 19.02 12.70
N LEU A 12 24.04 19.17 13.80
CA LEU A 12 23.46 19.04 15.15
C LEU A 12 22.38 20.10 15.41
N SER A 13 22.55 21.30 14.88
CA SER A 13 21.56 22.39 14.96
C SER A 13 20.24 21.97 14.31
N ASP A 14 20.30 21.38 13.13
CA ASP A 14 19.14 21.04 12.32
C ASP A 14 18.34 19.90 12.98
N LEU A 15 19.04 18.90 13.50
CA LEU A 15 18.43 17.81 14.27
C LEU A 15 17.74 18.34 15.53
N LYS A 16 18.34 19.32 16.23
CA LYS A 16 17.76 19.94 17.43
C LYS A 16 16.52 20.77 17.10
N ILE A 17 16.54 21.52 16.00
CA ILE A 17 15.37 22.27 15.49
C ILE A 17 14.24 21.29 15.14
N LEU A 18 14.56 20.22 14.42
CA LEU A 18 13.58 19.21 14.02
C LEU A 18 12.94 18.50 15.21
N LEU A 19 13.72 18.15 16.24
CA LEU A 19 13.21 17.55 17.48
C LEU A 19 12.21 18.46 18.22
N LYS A 20 12.44 19.79 18.19
CA LYS A 20 11.53 20.77 18.80
C LYS A 20 10.26 20.96 17.98
N LYS A 21 10.39 21.01 16.65
CA LYS A 21 9.28 21.30 15.72
C LYS A 21 8.30 20.13 15.60
N GLU A 22 8.80 18.92 15.57
CA GLU A 22 7.98 17.74 15.31
C GLU A 22 7.07 17.42 16.50
N SER A 23 5.86 16.91 16.24
CA SER A 23 4.93 16.46 17.29
C SER A 23 4.82 14.94 17.36
N LYS A 24 5.06 14.24 16.25
CA LYS A 24 4.92 12.79 16.16
C LYS A 24 6.05 12.09 16.93
N SER A 25 5.67 11.32 17.94
CA SER A 25 6.60 10.58 18.81
C SER A 25 7.57 9.67 18.05
N TRP A 26 7.10 8.97 17.03
CA TRP A 26 7.93 8.06 16.24
C TRP A 26 8.97 8.79 15.38
N ILE A 27 8.68 10.00 14.90
CA ILE A 27 9.67 10.82 14.19
C ILE A 27 10.71 11.34 15.19
N LYS A 28 10.26 11.82 16.35
CA LYS A 28 11.17 12.27 17.42
C LYS A 28 12.18 11.21 17.81
N GLN A 29 11.76 9.97 18.06
CA GLN A 29 12.68 8.88 18.41
C GLN A 29 13.74 8.63 17.32
N ARG A 30 13.34 8.67 16.05
CA ARG A 30 14.26 8.48 14.92
C ARG A 30 15.24 9.62 14.77
N VAL A 31 14.79 10.87 14.91
CA VAL A 31 15.67 12.04 14.86
C VAL A 31 16.59 12.08 16.09
N GLN A 32 16.10 11.66 17.27
CA GLN A 32 16.88 11.57 18.50
C GLN A 32 18.01 10.54 18.36
N MET A 33 17.75 9.40 17.70
CA MET A 33 18.81 8.45 17.35
C MET A 33 19.93 9.13 16.54
N LEU A 34 19.59 9.90 15.49
CA LEU A 34 20.60 10.62 14.69
C LEU A 34 21.36 11.64 15.54
N TYR A 35 20.65 12.37 16.40
CA TYR A 35 21.26 13.34 17.30
C TYR A 35 22.30 12.70 18.23
N LEU A 36 21.95 11.58 18.90
CA LEU A 36 22.85 10.86 19.80
C LEU A 36 24.12 10.36 19.09
N LEU A 37 23.96 9.88 17.85
CA LEU A 37 25.05 9.40 17.01
C LEU A 37 25.96 10.54 16.52
N LYS A 38 25.37 11.64 16.02
CA LYS A 38 26.10 12.81 15.52
C LYS A 38 26.84 13.53 16.65
N SER A 39 26.25 13.59 17.85
CA SER A 39 26.87 14.17 19.04
C SER A 39 27.90 13.25 19.70
N LYS A 40 28.09 12.04 19.16
CA LYS A 40 28.99 11.00 19.68
C LYS A 40 28.69 10.58 21.13
N GLN A 41 27.48 10.83 21.62
CA GLN A 41 27.03 10.35 22.93
C GLN A 41 26.84 8.83 22.96
N VAL A 42 26.60 8.24 21.80
CA VAL A 42 26.50 6.79 21.61
C VAL A 42 27.33 6.38 20.40
N SER A 43 27.88 5.17 20.45
CA SER A 43 28.70 4.60 19.39
C SER A 43 28.16 3.27 18.89
N THR A 44 27.16 2.71 19.55
CA THR A 44 26.62 1.38 19.23
C THR A 44 25.10 1.34 19.11
N ILE A 45 24.60 0.37 18.34
CA ILE A 45 23.17 0.08 18.20
C ILE A 45 22.54 -0.33 19.53
N LEU A 46 23.30 -1.00 20.41
CA LEU A 46 22.81 -1.47 21.71
C LEU A 46 22.59 -0.30 22.67
N GLU A 47 23.52 0.67 22.71
CA GLU A 47 23.35 1.87 23.53
C GLU A 47 22.11 2.67 23.11
N ILE A 48 21.91 2.87 21.81
CA ILE A 48 20.70 3.52 21.27
C ILE A 48 19.44 2.76 21.68
N SER A 49 19.47 1.44 21.56
CA SER A 49 18.36 0.54 21.92
C SER A 49 17.97 0.72 23.39
N SER A 50 18.95 0.79 24.28
CA SER A 50 18.74 1.01 25.72
C SER A 50 18.20 2.41 26.02
N ILE A 51 18.80 3.46 25.44
CA ILE A 51 18.41 4.86 25.70
C ILE A 51 17.00 5.17 25.18
N LEU A 52 16.67 4.68 23.98
CA LEU A 52 15.37 4.95 23.34
C LEU A 52 14.31 3.90 23.69
N ALA A 53 14.64 2.90 24.52
CA ALA A 53 13.75 1.80 24.89
C ALA A 53 13.10 1.09 23.67
N VAL A 54 13.87 0.90 22.60
CA VAL A 54 13.42 0.21 21.37
C VAL A 54 14.29 -1.00 21.10
N ASN A 55 13.77 -2.00 20.39
CA ASN A 55 14.54 -3.19 20.03
C ASN A 55 15.73 -2.84 19.10
N ARG A 56 16.90 -3.47 19.32
CA ARG A 56 18.09 -3.35 18.44
C ARG A 56 17.79 -3.53 16.94
N ASN A 57 16.83 -4.40 16.60
CA ASN A 57 16.43 -4.65 15.21
C ASN A 57 15.66 -3.46 14.62
N THR A 58 14.91 -2.72 15.45
CA THR A 58 14.23 -1.49 15.06
C THR A 58 15.26 -0.40 14.75
N VAL A 59 16.26 -0.21 15.60
CA VAL A 59 17.38 0.71 15.35
C VAL A 59 18.11 0.32 14.06
N GLY A 60 18.43 -0.97 13.89
CA GLY A 60 19.06 -1.47 12.66
C GLY A 60 18.20 -1.31 11.39
N ARG A 61 16.88 -1.23 11.52
CA ARG A 61 15.96 -0.89 10.41
C ARG A 61 15.97 0.62 10.14
N TRP A 62 15.99 1.46 11.17
CA TRP A 62 16.10 2.91 11.03
C TRP A 62 17.39 3.33 10.34
N LEU A 63 18.53 2.77 10.75
CA LEU A 63 19.82 3.03 10.10
C LEU A 63 19.81 2.61 8.62
N ALA A 64 19.19 1.46 8.30
CA ALA A 64 19.07 1.02 6.91
C ALA A 64 18.08 1.85 6.07
N LEU A 65 17.12 2.55 6.70
CA LEU A 65 16.27 3.53 6.03
C LEU A 65 17.05 4.80 5.75
N TYR A 66 17.83 5.25 6.74
CA TYR A 66 18.70 6.41 6.62
C TYR A 66 19.76 6.20 5.53
N GLU A 67 20.42 5.04 5.46
CA GLU A 67 21.38 4.72 4.39
C GLU A 67 20.77 4.79 2.97
N LYS A 68 19.46 4.62 2.84
CA LYS A 68 18.78 4.63 1.53
C LYS A 68 18.41 6.02 1.03
N GLY A 69 18.31 7.01 1.91
CA GLY A 69 17.82 8.34 1.53
C GLY A 69 17.78 9.34 2.69
N ASN A 70 18.78 9.24 3.56
CA ASN A 70 19.05 10.12 4.70
C ASN A 70 17.82 10.37 5.58
N ILE A 71 17.72 11.58 6.12
CA ILE A 71 16.65 11.96 7.03
C ILE A 71 15.27 11.89 6.38
N GLU A 72 15.15 12.18 5.08
CA GLU A 72 13.87 12.13 4.35
C GLU A 72 13.25 10.74 4.41
N PHE A 73 14.02 9.70 4.08
CA PHE A 73 13.56 8.31 4.16
C PHE A 73 13.33 7.86 5.60
N LEU A 74 14.08 8.40 6.55
CA LEU A 74 13.93 8.08 7.95
C LEU A 74 12.63 8.62 8.54
N ILE A 75 12.18 9.80 8.10
CA ILE A 75 10.95 10.44 8.60
C ILE A 75 9.74 10.20 7.69
N GLU A 76 9.92 9.53 6.54
CA GLU A 76 8.84 9.16 5.64
C GLU A 76 7.93 8.08 6.26
N MET A 77 6.63 8.34 6.32
CA MET A 77 5.63 7.33 6.68
C MET A 77 5.34 6.42 5.48
N ARG A 78 6.17 5.40 5.27
CA ARG A 78 5.94 4.40 4.23
C ARG A 78 4.76 3.51 4.58
N LYS A 79 3.61 3.79 3.97
CA LYS A 79 2.50 2.82 3.94
C LYS A 79 2.95 1.67 3.04
N PRO A 80 2.82 0.40 3.49
CA PRO A 80 3.07 -0.72 2.61
C PRO A 80 2.16 -0.55 1.39
N LYS A 81 2.74 -0.62 0.18
CA LYS A 81 1.93 -0.78 -1.04
C LYS A 81 1.17 -2.08 -0.80
N GLY A 82 -0.15 -1.99 -0.63
CA GLY A 82 -0.98 -3.17 -0.38
C GLY A 82 -0.80 -4.22 -1.47
N ARG A 83 -1.39 -5.40 -1.28
CA ARG A 83 -1.28 -6.51 -2.24
C ARG A 83 -1.51 -6.01 -3.69
N SER A 84 -0.55 -6.31 -4.56
CA SER A 84 -0.66 -6.03 -5.99
C SER A 84 -1.92 -6.67 -6.55
N LEU A 85 -2.53 -6.00 -7.52
CA LEU A 85 -3.70 -6.53 -8.21
C LEU A 85 -3.31 -7.78 -9.01
N SER A 86 -4.26 -8.72 -9.13
CA SER A 86 -4.12 -9.86 -10.04
C SER A 86 -4.17 -9.47 -11.52
N ILE A 87 -4.67 -8.27 -11.83
CA ILE A 87 -4.70 -7.70 -13.19
C ILE A 87 -3.60 -6.62 -13.26
N PRO A 88 -2.64 -6.73 -14.20
CA PRO A 88 -1.67 -5.68 -14.51
C PRO A 88 -2.35 -4.35 -14.85
N LEU A 89 -1.68 -3.22 -14.54
CA LEU A 89 -2.29 -1.89 -14.70
C LEU A 89 -2.68 -1.57 -16.15
N ASN A 90 -1.84 -1.93 -17.13
CA ASN A 90 -2.12 -1.75 -18.55
C ASN A 90 -3.37 -2.52 -19.01
N VAL A 91 -3.57 -3.75 -18.51
CA VAL A 91 -4.77 -4.56 -18.82
C VAL A 91 -6.00 -3.99 -18.09
N LEU A 92 -5.81 -3.49 -16.88
CA LEU A 92 -6.88 -2.85 -16.11
C LEU A 92 -7.42 -1.58 -16.79
N GLU A 93 -6.54 -0.80 -17.41
CA GLU A 93 -6.91 0.39 -18.19
C GLU A 93 -7.71 0.01 -19.44
N LYS A 94 -7.24 -0.98 -20.22
CA LYS A 94 -7.99 -1.51 -21.36
C LYS A 94 -9.37 -2.02 -20.96
N LEU A 95 -9.45 -2.81 -19.89
CA LEU A 95 -10.72 -3.31 -19.35
C LEU A 95 -11.65 -2.16 -18.94
N ARG A 96 -11.12 -1.06 -18.41
CA ARG A 96 -11.90 0.11 -18.04
C ARG A 96 -12.51 0.80 -19.25
N ASP A 97 -11.79 0.88 -20.36
CA ASP A 97 -12.27 1.53 -21.58
C ASP A 97 -13.26 0.65 -22.34
N GLU A 98 -13.03 -0.66 -22.41
CA GLU A 98 -14.01 -1.63 -22.92
C GLU A 98 -15.34 -1.56 -22.15
N LEU A 99 -15.29 -1.44 -20.82
CA LEU A 99 -16.48 -1.28 -19.96
C LEU A 99 -17.25 0.05 -20.16
N LYS A 100 -16.66 1.04 -20.84
CA LYS A 100 -17.34 2.30 -21.19
C LYS A 100 -17.97 2.24 -22.57
N SER A 101 -17.51 1.35 -23.45
CA SER A 101 -18.03 1.20 -24.80
C SER A 101 -19.46 0.60 -24.79
N GLU A 102 -20.28 0.93 -25.80
CA GLU A 102 -21.65 0.43 -25.91
C GLU A 102 -21.72 -1.10 -26.11
N LYS A 103 -20.66 -1.73 -26.62
CA LYS A 103 -20.47 -3.18 -26.68
C LYS A 103 -19.94 -3.75 -25.35
N SER A 104 -20.53 -3.31 -24.24
CA SER A 104 -20.12 -3.74 -22.90
C SER A 104 -20.36 -5.24 -22.68
N PHE A 105 -19.44 -5.88 -21.95
CA PHE A 105 -19.58 -7.26 -21.48
C PHE A 105 -20.95 -7.51 -20.83
N GLU A 106 -21.63 -8.59 -21.22
CA GLU A 106 -22.95 -8.94 -20.69
C GLU A 106 -22.87 -9.48 -19.25
N SER A 107 -21.74 -10.13 -18.91
CA SER A 107 -21.52 -10.72 -17.60
C SER A 107 -20.06 -10.65 -17.14
N TYR A 108 -19.84 -10.86 -15.83
CA TYR A 108 -18.49 -10.98 -15.26
C TYR A 108 -17.74 -12.24 -15.77
N LYS A 109 -18.46 -13.25 -16.27
CA LYS A 109 -17.85 -14.43 -16.90
C LYS A 109 -17.28 -14.09 -18.29
N ASP A 110 -17.90 -13.16 -19.00
CA ASP A 110 -17.39 -12.69 -20.30
C ASP A 110 -16.11 -11.89 -20.10
N ILE A 111 -16.05 -11.07 -19.06
CA ILE A 111 -14.83 -10.36 -18.65
C ILE A 111 -13.72 -11.36 -18.30
N GLN A 112 -14.05 -12.42 -17.53
CA GLN A 112 -13.08 -13.47 -17.19
C GLN A 112 -12.56 -14.18 -18.45
N SER A 113 -13.44 -14.49 -19.40
CA SER A 113 -13.08 -15.15 -20.66
C SER A 113 -12.24 -14.26 -21.55
N TRP A 114 -12.54 -12.97 -21.62
CA TRP A 114 -11.75 -11.98 -22.34
C TRP A 114 -10.36 -11.79 -21.73
N LEU A 115 -10.25 -11.71 -20.40
CA LEU A 115 -8.96 -11.66 -19.71
C LEU A 115 -8.10 -12.90 -20.01
N LYS A 116 -8.73 -14.08 -20.10
CA LYS A 116 -8.04 -15.32 -20.45
C LYS A 116 -7.63 -15.37 -21.93
N LYS A 117 -8.47 -14.93 -22.86
CA LYS A 117 -8.23 -15.02 -24.31
C LYS A 117 -7.27 -13.95 -24.84
N GLU A 118 -7.49 -12.69 -24.46
CA GLU A 118 -6.76 -11.54 -25.03
C GLU A 118 -5.51 -11.16 -24.23
N HIS A 119 -5.43 -11.60 -22.97
CA HIS A 119 -4.37 -11.22 -22.05
C HIS A 119 -3.68 -12.40 -21.34
N ASP A 120 -4.10 -13.65 -21.62
CA ASP A 120 -3.58 -14.86 -20.99
C ASP A 120 -3.62 -14.82 -19.44
N LEU A 121 -4.63 -14.14 -18.89
CA LEU A 121 -4.81 -13.98 -17.45
C LEU A 121 -5.91 -14.91 -16.94
N ASP A 122 -5.52 -16.05 -16.39
CA ASP A 122 -6.45 -16.97 -15.72
C ASP A 122 -6.76 -16.49 -14.29
N ILE A 123 -7.76 -15.61 -14.19
CA ILE A 123 -8.14 -14.97 -12.94
C ILE A 123 -9.45 -15.56 -12.44
N PRO A 124 -9.55 -15.95 -11.15
CA PRO A 124 -10.80 -16.46 -10.59
C PRO A 124 -11.95 -15.45 -10.70
N TYR A 125 -13.15 -15.94 -11.01
CA TYR A 125 -14.38 -15.15 -11.08
C TYR A 125 -14.55 -14.19 -9.89
N LYS A 126 -14.31 -14.66 -8.65
CA LYS A 126 -14.42 -13.83 -7.43
C LYS A 126 -13.51 -12.60 -7.49
N THR A 127 -12.31 -12.75 -8.03
CA THR A 127 -11.33 -11.68 -8.19
C THR A 127 -11.75 -10.71 -9.29
N VAL A 128 -12.20 -11.22 -10.45
CA VAL A 128 -12.78 -10.40 -11.53
C VAL A 128 -13.94 -9.56 -11.02
N HIS A 129 -14.92 -10.19 -10.36
CA HIS A 129 -16.06 -9.51 -9.78
C HIS A 129 -15.64 -8.42 -8.78
N LYS A 130 -14.70 -8.72 -7.87
CA LYS A 130 -14.23 -7.74 -6.88
C LYS A 130 -13.53 -6.55 -7.53
N ILE A 131 -12.69 -6.79 -8.55
CA ILE A 131 -11.97 -5.72 -9.25
C ILE A 131 -12.96 -4.86 -10.04
N VAL A 132 -13.81 -5.47 -10.85
CA VAL A 132 -14.77 -4.76 -11.70
C VAL A 132 -15.77 -3.98 -10.83
N ARG A 133 -16.44 -4.63 -9.87
CA ARG A 133 -17.50 -4.01 -9.06
C ARG A 133 -16.98 -2.88 -8.17
N TYR A 134 -15.90 -3.11 -7.41
CA TYR A 134 -15.48 -2.16 -6.39
C TYR A 134 -14.42 -1.16 -6.86
N ARG A 135 -13.63 -1.48 -7.90
CA ARG A 135 -12.56 -0.57 -8.37
C ARG A 135 -12.88 0.14 -9.69
N LEU A 136 -13.48 -0.56 -10.65
CA LEU A 136 -13.77 0.01 -11.97
C LEU A 136 -15.16 0.67 -12.00
N LEU A 137 -16.19 -0.02 -11.52
CA LEU A 137 -17.57 0.47 -11.47
C LEU A 137 -17.89 1.29 -10.22
N GLY A 138 -17.16 1.11 -9.11
CA GLY A 138 -17.40 1.83 -7.85
C GLY A 138 -17.23 3.35 -7.94
N LYS A 139 -16.55 3.86 -8.98
CA LYS A 139 -16.47 5.30 -9.30
C LYS A 139 -17.41 5.73 -10.43
N ILE A 140 -18.02 4.79 -11.15
CA ILE A 140 -19.08 5.09 -12.11
C ILE A 140 -20.38 5.06 -11.34
N LYS A 141 -20.74 6.19 -10.69
CA LYS A 141 -22.08 6.37 -10.13
C LYS A 141 -23.07 6.37 -11.30
N LYS A 142 -23.51 5.19 -11.73
CA LYS A 142 -24.62 5.03 -12.67
C LYS A 142 -25.88 5.29 -11.86
N THR A 143 -26.53 6.42 -12.10
CA THR A 143 -27.99 6.46 -12.04
C THR A 143 -28.49 5.36 -12.97
N LYS A 144 -29.27 4.42 -12.45
CA LYS A 144 -30.12 3.59 -13.31
C LYS A 144 -31.41 3.27 -12.59
N THR A 145 -32.46 3.91 -13.08
CA THR A 145 -33.87 3.64 -12.82
C THR A 145 -34.31 2.35 -13.53
N SER A 146 -35.18 1.62 -12.83
CA SER A 146 -36.20 0.62 -13.25
C SER A 146 -35.92 -0.42 -14.34
N SER A 147 -36.09 -1.70 -13.99
CA SER A 147 -37.28 -2.56 -14.32
C SER A 147 -36.90 -3.98 -14.75
N GLY A 148 -37.52 -4.97 -14.09
CA GLY A 148 -37.34 -6.39 -14.36
C GLY A 148 -37.93 -7.26 -13.25
N LYS A 149 -39.23 -7.10 -12.97
CA LYS A 149 -39.99 -8.03 -12.12
C LYS A 149 -40.05 -9.38 -12.82
N ASN A 150 -39.22 -10.35 -12.42
CA ASN A 150 -39.46 -11.74 -12.77
C ASN A 150 -40.42 -12.37 -11.76
N LYS A 151 -41.61 -12.66 -12.29
CA LYS A 151 -42.75 -13.30 -11.63
C LYS A 151 -42.35 -14.68 -11.09
N ILE A 152 -42.76 -14.92 -9.86
CA ILE A 152 -42.79 -16.22 -9.18
C ILE A 152 -43.72 -17.14 -9.96
N ASN A 153 -43.22 -18.29 -10.42
CA ASN A 153 -44.04 -19.45 -10.76
C ASN A 153 -43.42 -20.67 -10.10
N LYS A 154 -44.00 -21.12 -8.99
CA LYS A 154 -43.75 -22.47 -8.46
C LYS A 154 -45.08 -23.06 -8.00
N SER A 155 -45.79 -23.66 -8.94
CA SER A 155 -46.91 -24.55 -8.68
C SER A 155 -46.41 -26.01 -8.70
N ILE A 156 -46.49 -26.64 -7.52
CA ILE A 156 -47.05 -27.99 -7.24
C ILE A 156 -46.38 -29.22 -7.89
N LYS A 157 -45.92 -30.15 -7.02
CA LYS A 157 -46.37 -31.56 -6.89
C LYS A 157 -45.61 -32.23 -5.72
N ILE A 158 -46.28 -32.52 -4.60
CA ILE A 158 -46.95 -33.79 -4.22
C ILE A 158 -45.97 -34.96 -4.09
N SER A 159 -45.67 -35.34 -2.85
CA SER A 159 -45.85 -36.68 -2.27
C SER A 159 -45.86 -36.55 -0.75
#